data_AF-A0A7S1S2X7-F1
#
_entry.id   AF-A0A7S1S2X7-F1
#
_cell.length_a   1.000
_cell.length_b   1.000
_cell.length_c   1.000
_cell.angle_alpha   90.00
_cell.angle_beta   90.00
_cell.angle_gamma   90.00
#
_symmetry.space_group_name_H-M   'P 1'
#
loop_
_entity.id
_entity.type
_entity.pdbx_description
1 polymer ?
#
loop_
_entity_poly.entity_id
_entity_poly.type
_entity_poly.pdbx_seq_one_letter_code
_entity_poly.pdbx_strand_id
1 'polypeptide(L)'
;GKTTLLDILAAKKSSPHGGTVLFNGRPRDKLFPRLTAYVPQDDIMFAYSTVREVVLFTEHLKQERPAKFTRAVADRCADELLSTLGLSECKDLWIGNEHVRGISGGQRRRVSL
;
A
#
# COMPACT_ATOMS: atom_id res chain seq x y z
N GLY A 1 12.03 8.96 18.20
CA GLY A 1 10.75 9.70 18.11
C GLY A 1 10.19 9.89 16.71
N LYS A 2 10.95 9.72 15.61
CA LYS A 2 10.46 9.96 14.24
C LYS A 2 9.28 9.05 13.86
N THR A 3 9.47 7.74 13.96
CA THR A 3 8.43 6.73 13.69
C THR A 3 7.22 6.93 14.61
N THR A 4 7.48 7.15 15.90
CA THR A 4 6.42 7.41 16.90
C THR A 4 5.55 8.62 16.53
N LEU A 5 6.16 9.71 16.06
CA LEU A 5 5.42 10.90 15.63
C LEU A 5 4.57 10.61 14.39
N LEU A 6 5.12 9.93 13.37
CA LEU A 6 4.37 9.55 12.17
C LEU A 6 3.20 8.62 12.50
N ASP A 7 3.38 7.67 13.42
CA ASP A 7 2.32 6.75 13.84
C ASP A 7 1.19 7.48 14.58
N ILE A 8 1.54 8.50 15.38
CA ILE A 8 0.56 9.38 16.03
C ILE A 8 -0.23 10.17 14.97
N LEU A 9 0.46 10.78 14.00
CA LEU A 9 -0.17 11.56 12.93
C LEU A 9 -1.09 10.70 12.04
N ALA A 10 -0.67 9.48 11.73
CA ALA A 10 -1.42 8.52 10.93
C ALA A 10 -2.52 7.77 11.70
N ALA A 11 -2.75 8.11 12.98
CA ALA A 11 -3.71 7.43 13.87
C ALA A 11 -3.45 5.92 14.04
N LYS A 12 -2.18 5.49 13.92
CA LYS A 12 -1.74 4.10 14.12
C LYS A 12 -1.25 3.84 15.55
N LYS A 13 -0.88 4.89 16.30
CA LYS A 13 -0.49 4.79 17.71
C LYS A 13 -1.69 5.10 18.63
N SER A 14 -1.98 4.17 19.55
CA SER A 14 -3.07 4.29 20.54
C SER A 14 -2.60 4.71 21.94
N SER A 15 -1.29 4.80 22.18
CA SER A 15 -0.77 5.19 23.50
C SER A 15 -1.18 6.64 23.83
N PRO A 16 -1.44 6.95 25.11
CA PRO A 16 -1.75 8.32 25.53
C PRO A 16 -0.66 9.29 25.06
N HIS A 17 -1.10 10.41 24.50
CA HIS A 17 -0.25 11.49 24.02
C HIS A 17 -1.00 12.81 24.17
N GLY A 18 -0.28 13.89 24.45
CA GLY A 18 -0.86 15.24 24.53
C GLY A 18 -1.02 15.90 23.15
N GLY A 19 -1.79 16.99 23.10
CA GLY A 19 -1.98 17.82 21.92
C GLY A 19 -3.20 17.44 21.07
N THR A 20 -3.35 18.08 19.91
CA THR A 20 -4.47 17.88 18.99
C THR A 20 -3.97 17.75 17.57
N VAL A 21 -4.46 16.74 16.85
CA VAL A 21 -4.18 16.53 15.43
C VAL A 21 -5.44 16.87 14.64
N LEU A 22 -5.31 17.84 13.73
CA LEU A 22 -6.37 18.26 12.83
C LEU A 22 -6.06 17.80 11.41
N PHE A 23 -7.10 17.41 10.68
CA PHE A 23 -7.07 17.14 9.25
C PHE A 23 -7.97 18.17 8.56
N ASN A 24 -7.40 18.97 7.65
CA ASN A 24 -8.10 20.09 6.99
C ASN A 24 -8.83 21.03 7.99
N GLY A 25 -8.16 21.37 9.10
CA GLY A 25 -8.68 22.27 10.13
C GLY A 25 -9.74 21.68 11.06
N ARG A 26 -10.06 20.39 10.94
CA ARG A 26 -11.07 19.69 11.76
C ARG A 26 -10.47 18.49 12.48
N PRO A 27 -11.04 18.03 13.61
CA PRO A 27 -10.63 16.77 14.22
C PRO A 27 -10.74 15.61 13.22
N ARG A 28 -9.79 14.66 13.28
CA ARG A 28 -9.85 13.45 12.45
C ARG A 28 -11.13 12.68 12.74
N ASP A 29 -11.85 12.32 11.69
CA ASP A 29 -13.07 11.54 11.76
C ASP A 29 -12.85 10.10 11.24
N LYS A 30 -13.94 9.34 11.08
CA LYS A 30 -13.90 7.97 10.57
C LYS A 30 -13.48 7.88 9.10
N LEU A 31 -13.52 8.98 8.34
CA LEU A 31 -13.11 9.02 6.94
C LEU A 31 -11.61 9.21 6.77
N PHE A 32 -10.92 9.73 7.79
CA PHE A 32 -9.47 9.99 7.74
C PHE A 32 -8.66 8.81 7.13
N PRO A 33 -8.82 7.54 7.56
CA PRO A 33 -8.05 6.43 6.98
C PRO A 33 -8.39 6.14 5.51
N ARG A 34 -9.56 6.55 5.02
CA ARG A 34 -9.98 6.39 3.61
C ARG A 34 -9.42 7.50 2.72
N LEU A 35 -9.00 8.63 3.30
CA LEU A 35 -8.52 9.82 2.60
C LEU A 35 -7.01 10.00 2.66
N THR A 36 -6.31 9.15 3.42
CA THR A 36 -4.86 9.23 3.61
C THR A 36 -4.21 7.88 3.34
N ALA A 37 -2.98 7.89 2.83
CA ALA A 37 -2.14 6.69 2.71
C ALA A 37 -1.05 6.71 3.78
N TYR A 38 -0.72 5.53 4.32
CA TYR A 38 0.39 5.33 5.26
C TYR A 38 1.19 4.12 4.82
N VAL A 39 2.46 4.33 4.48
CA VAL A 39 3.40 3.28 4.10
C VAL A 39 4.30 3.00 5.31
N PRO A 40 4.19 1.84 5.97
CA PRO A 40 5.03 1.48 7.11
C PRO A 40 6.50 1.36 6.72
N GLN A 41 7.37 1.26 7.72
CA GLN A 41 8.80 1.03 7.50
C GLN A 41 9.05 -0.37 6.92
N ASP A 42 8.33 -1.37 7.40
CA ASP A 42 8.46 -2.76 6.95
C ASP A 42 7.49 -3.06 5.80
N ASP A 43 8.01 -3.69 4.75
CA ASP A 43 7.21 -4.10 3.59
C ASP A 43 6.58 -5.48 3.84
N ILE A 44 5.33 -5.51 4.30
CA ILE A 44 4.61 -6.74 4.66
C ILE A 44 3.78 -7.22 3.44
N MET A 45 4.19 -8.34 2.83
CA MET A 45 3.55 -8.92 1.65
C MET A 45 3.66 -10.44 1.63
N PHE A 46 2.84 -11.09 0.81
CA PHE A 46 2.91 -12.54 0.60
C PHE A 46 4.13 -12.92 -0.26
N ALA A 47 5.08 -13.64 0.34
CA ALA A 47 6.36 -13.95 -0.30
C ALA A 47 6.23 -14.80 -1.58
N TYR A 48 5.20 -15.65 -1.66
CA TYR A 48 4.96 -16.55 -2.80
C TYR A 48 4.06 -15.96 -3.89
N SER A 49 3.54 -14.75 -3.69
CA SER A 49 2.77 -14.04 -4.71
C SER A 49 3.70 -13.31 -5.66
N THR A 50 3.28 -13.18 -6.92
CA THR A 50 3.96 -12.30 -7.87
C THR A 50 3.68 -10.83 -7.54
N VAL A 51 4.56 -9.94 -8.01
CA VAL A 51 4.34 -8.49 -7.92
C VAL A 51 2.97 -8.08 -8.47
N ARG A 52 2.59 -8.62 -9.63
CA ARG A 52 1.30 -8.34 -10.28
C ARG A 52 0.12 -8.83 -9.47
N GLU A 53 0.22 -10.03 -8.90
CA GLU A 53 -0.83 -10.59 -8.03
C GLU A 53 -1.08 -9.74 -6.79
N VAL A 54 -0.02 -9.24 -6.13
CA VAL A 54 -0.16 -8.38 -4.95
C VAL A 54 -0.86 -7.07 -5.29
N VAL A 55 -0.50 -6.44 -6.42
CA VAL A 55 -1.16 -5.20 -6.88
C VAL A 55 -2.63 -5.46 -7.21
N LEU A 56 -2.92 -6.50 -7.99
CA LEU A 56 -4.31 -6.84 -8.34
C LEU A 56 -5.16 -7.20 -7.13
N PHE A 57 -4.60 -7.96 -6.19
CA PHE A 57 -5.29 -8.28 -4.94
C PHE A 57 -5.66 -7.01 -4.17
N THR A 58 -4.73 -6.07 -4.08
CA THR A 58 -4.95 -4.78 -3.41
C THR A 58 -6.00 -3.94 -4.14
N GLU A 59 -5.93 -3.86 -5.47
CA GLU A 59 -6.92 -3.18 -6.30
C GLU A 59 -8.32 -3.77 -6.12
N HIS A 60 -8.44 -5.10 -6.06
CA HIS A 60 -9.72 -5.77 -5.84
C HIS A 60 -10.34 -5.49 -4.47
N LEU A 61 -9.52 -5.21 -3.45
CA LEU A 61 -10.00 -4.90 -2.09
C LEU A 61 -10.37 -3.42 -1.89
N LYS A 62 -9.71 -2.50 -2.61
CA LYS A 62 -9.92 -1.05 -2.46
C LYS A 62 -11.22 -0.56 -3.10
N GLN A 63 -11.79 -1.31 -4.02
CA GLN A 63 -12.86 -0.83 -4.89
C GLN A 63 -14.25 -1.23 -4.41
N GLU A 64 -15.08 -0.24 -4.07
CA GLU A 64 -16.54 -0.37 -4.06
C GLU A 64 -17.00 -0.49 -5.53
N ARG A 65 -17.13 -1.72 -6.04
CA ARG A 65 -17.34 -2.00 -7.47
C ARG A 65 -18.56 -1.27 -8.04
N PRO A 66 -18.41 -0.23 -8.90
CA PRO A 66 -19.47 0.16 -9.80
C PRO A 66 -19.63 -0.97 -10.83
N ALA A 67 -20.85 -1.21 -11.33
CA ALA A 67 -21.16 -2.30 -12.27
C ALA A 67 -20.30 -2.31 -13.56
N LYS A 68 -19.54 -1.25 -13.84
CA LYS A 68 -18.67 -1.10 -15.02
C LYS A 68 -17.20 -1.48 -14.78
N PHE A 69 -16.81 -1.87 -13.57
CA PHE A 69 -15.43 -2.26 -13.29
C PHE A 69 -15.20 -3.74 -13.62
N THR A 70 -14.71 -4.01 -14.83
CA THR A 70 -14.43 -5.36 -15.31
C THR A 70 -13.01 -5.80 -14.93
N ARG A 71 -12.76 -7.11 -15.00
CA ARG A 71 -11.41 -7.67 -14.79
C ARG A 71 -10.37 -7.05 -15.73
N ALA A 72 -10.74 -6.81 -16.98
CA ALA A 72 -9.87 -6.17 -17.97
C ALA A 72 -9.45 -4.74 -17.60
N VAL A 73 -10.34 -3.98 -16.94
CA VAL A 73 -10.00 -2.65 -16.42
C VAL A 73 -9.01 -2.77 -15.25
N ALA A 74 -9.25 -3.71 -14.34
CA ALA A 74 -8.34 -3.99 -13.22
C ALA A 74 -6.93 -4.35 -13.70
N ASP A 75 -6.85 -5.25 -14.68
CA ASP A 75 -5.59 -5.70 -15.29
C ASP A 75 -4.83 -4.52 -15.91
N ARG A 76 -5.53 -3.67 -16.67
CA ARG A 76 -4.92 -2.47 -17.27
C ARG A 76 -4.40 -1.50 -16.22
N CYS A 77 -5.21 -1.17 -15.21
CA CYS A 77 -4.79 -0.26 -14.14
C CYS A 77 -3.58 -0.80 -13.38
N ALA A 78 -3.54 -2.11 -13.09
CA ALA A 78 -2.39 -2.73 -12.45
C ALA A 78 -1.13 -2.63 -13.31
N ASP A 79 -1.23 -2.91 -14.62
CA ASP A 79 -0.08 -2.82 -15.53
C ASP A 79 0.42 -1.37 -15.67
N GLU A 80 -0.48 -0.37 -15.72
CA GLU A 80 -0.14 1.06 -15.73
C GLU A 80 0.56 1.51 -14.43
N LEU A 81 0.06 1.06 -13.26
CA LEU A 81 0.68 1.33 -11.97
C LEU A 81 2.08 0.73 -11.87
N LEU A 82 2.23 -0.54 -12.26
CA LEU A 82 3.52 -1.23 -12.26
C LEU A 82 4.52 -0.55 -13.21
N SER A 83 4.06 -0.08 -14.36
CA SER A 83 4.90 0.71 -15.27
C SER A 83 5.34 2.03 -14.66
N THR A 84 4.43 2.75 -14.02
CA THR A 84 4.71 4.04 -13.36
C THR A 84 5.73 3.89 -12.23
N LEU A 85 5.67 2.78 -11.50
CA LEU A 85 6.60 2.45 -10.40
C LEU A 85 7.91 1.80 -10.88
N GLY A 86 8.10 1.61 -12.19
CA GLY A 86 9.30 0.97 -12.75
C GLY A 86 9.44 -0.49 -12.30
N LEU A 87 8.33 -1.23 -12.31
CA LEU A 87 8.22 -2.63 -11.88
C LEU A 87 7.76 -3.58 -13.00
N SER A 88 7.59 -3.10 -14.23
CA SER A 88 7.15 -3.91 -15.38
C SER A 88 7.99 -5.16 -15.59
N GLU A 89 9.33 -5.04 -15.52
CA GLU A 89 10.27 -6.15 -15.77
C GLU A 89 10.21 -7.23 -14.68
N CYS A 90 9.73 -6.91 -13.48
CA CYS A 90 9.64 -7.86 -12.37
C CYS A 90 8.20 -8.22 -11.99
N LYS A 91 7.21 -7.86 -12.81
CA LYS A 91 5.78 -8.03 -12.48
C LYS A 91 5.38 -9.49 -12.22
N ASP A 92 6.01 -10.43 -12.93
CA ASP A 92 5.71 -11.87 -12.86
C ASP A 92 6.67 -12.63 -11.92
N LEU A 93 7.59 -11.90 -11.25
CA LEU A 93 8.49 -12.48 -10.25
C LEU A 93 7.83 -12.48 -8.87
N TRP A 94 8.18 -13.47 -8.05
CA TRP A 94 7.77 -13.52 -6.66
C TRP A 94 8.32 -12.34 -5.85
N ILE A 95 7.51 -11.85 -4.91
CA ILE A 95 7.96 -10.84 -3.94
C ILE A 95 9.16 -11.37 -3.13
N GLY A 96 9.10 -12.64 -2.70
CA GLY A 96 10.12 -13.27 -1.87
C GLY A 96 10.20 -12.68 -0.45
N ASN A 97 11.12 -13.22 0.34
CA ASN A 97 11.47 -12.78 1.69
C ASN A 97 12.87 -13.31 2.06
N GLU A 98 13.20 -13.40 3.35
CA GLU A 98 14.48 -13.94 3.83
C GLU A 98 14.71 -15.42 3.50
N HIS A 99 13.64 -16.18 3.27
CA HIS A 99 13.68 -17.63 3.02
C HIS A 99 13.37 -17.99 1.56
N VAL A 100 12.72 -17.10 0.83
CA VAL A 100 12.27 -17.29 -0.56
C VAL A 100 12.90 -16.23 -1.42
N ARG A 101 13.71 -16.64 -2.40
CA ARG A 101 14.27 -15.71 -3.37
C ARG A 101 13.15 -15.01 -4.15
N GLY A 102 13.26 -13.69 -4.30
CA GLY A 102 12.32 -12.88 -5.06
C GLY A 102 12.98 -11.61 -5.59
N ILE A 103 12.19 -10.55 -5.72
CA ILE A 103 12.66 -9.23 -6.13
C ILE A 103 13.63 -8.61 -5.12
N SER A 104 14.38 -7.59 -5.57
CA SER A 104 15.27 -6.82 -4.70
C SER A 104 14.51 -6.03 -3.63
N GLY A 105 15.19 -5.66 -2.54
CA GLY A 105 14.59 -4.83 -1.49
C GLY A 105 14.09 -3.48 -2.01
N GLY A 106 14.80 -2.85 -2.96
CA GLY A 106 14.35 -1.61 -3.59
C GLY A 106 13.09 -1.78 -4.45
N GLN A 107 12.97 -2.90 -5.17
CA GLN A 107 11.74 -3.24 -5.90
C GLN A 107 10.59 -3.50 -4.94
N ARG A 108 10.82 -4.29 -3.88
CA ARG A 108 9.81 -4.56 -2.84
C ARG A 108 9.32 -3.28 -2.16
N ARG A 109 10.23 -2.33 -1.91
CA ARG A 109 9.87 -1.02 -1.37
C ARG A 109 8.99 -0.19 -2.31
N ARG A 110 9.12 -0.35 -3.63
CA ARG A 110 8.25 0.34 -4.59
C ARG A 110 6.88 -0.33 -4.68
N VAL A 111 6.77 -1.64 -4.46
CA VAL A 111 5.48 -2.36 -4.42
C VAL A 111 4.62 -1.92 -3.23
N SER A 112 5.21 -1.46 -2.12
CA SER A 112 4.46 -1.01 -0.93
C SER A 112 3.94 0.43 -0.99
N LEU A 113 4.32 1.19 -2.01
CA LEU A 113 3.87 2.58 -2.25
C LEU A 113 2.45 2.61 -2.80
#